data_AF-A0A1T4X2P4-F1
#
_entry.id   AF-A0A1T4X2P4-F1
#
_cell.length_a   1.000
_cell.length_b   1.000
_cell.length_c   1.000
_cell.angle_alpha   90.00
_cell.angle_beta   90.00
_cell.angle_gamma   90.00
#
_symmetry.space_group_name_H-M   'P 1'
#
loop_
_entity.id
_entity.type
_entity.pdbx_description
1 polymer ?
#
loop_
_entity_poly.entity_id
_entity_poly.type
_entity_poly.pdbx_seq_one_letter_code
_entity_poly.pdbx_strand_id
1 'polypeptide(L)'
;MARLPLENAYLFVHIPKTAGTSFRDSLERIFGEGLYCDYGLDEATTSPAVIEYIHKRKAYPEFGAFLAEQKQLICLSGHYPIKKYGPFFYSKHIIMFVRDPIQRTISQYEHIRRVEGATESLESFCSKPAHMNLQTRNIGRMPFSLIGFIGLQEFYRESLQLLRSQLGLQVQESFLNINEQRPAVKYQPDSELLALLEKNNEQDLMLYKKLNALFKQRYELFTKGQPYMHGVANVLSNNRLTGWVFNPSSEEPVEVTLWVNGKEQGQALANDYRHMLREWNVNRQAYVGFEFSVKNLSTHDHIECRVSETNQLLPTLN
;
A
#
# COMPACT_ATOMS: atom_id res chain seq x y z
N MET A 1 4.11 29.08 3.15
CA MET A 1 3.40 27.82 2.90
C MET A 1 4.42 26.71 2.85
N ALA A 2 4.23 25.62 3.59
CA ALA A 2 5.12 24.48 3.50
C ALA A 2 5.09 23.89 2.08
N ARG A 3 6.27 23.46 1.61
CA ARG A 3 6.39 22.75 0.34
C ARG A 3 5.95 21.30 0.57
N LEU A 4 4.78 20.95 0.08
CA LEU A 4 4.32 19.56 0.01
C LEU A 4 4.78 18.93 -1.32
N PRO A 5 4.96 17.61 -1.39
CA PRO A 5 4.96 16.64 -0.27
C PRO A 5 6.13 16.84 0.71
N LEU A 6 5.96 16.34 1.93
CA LEU A 6 6.96 16.32 2.98
C LEU A 6 8.12 15.37 2.61
N GLU A 7 9.35 15.87 2.61
CA GLU A 7 10.54 15.11 2.20
C GLU A 7 10.94 14.02 3.21
N ASN A 8 10.93 14.33 4.51
CA ASN A 8 11.38 13.44 5.59
C ASN A 8 10.23 12.92 6.43
N ALA A 9 9.18 12.43 5.78
CA ALA A 9 7.98 11.98 6.45
C ALA A 9 7.37 10.72 5.83
N TYR A 10 6.78 9.88 6.68
CA TYR A 10 6.10 8.64 6.31
C TYR A 10 4.63 8.67 6.71
N LEU A 11 3.80 7.99 5.92
CA LEU A 11 2.39 7.79 6.24
C LEU A 11 2.14 6.30 6.45
N PHE A 12 1.87 5.90 7.68
CA PHE A 12 1.41 4.54 7.98
C PHE A 12 -0.12 4.50 8.00
N VAL A 13 -0.70 3.90 6.96
CA VAL A 13 -2.15 3.66 6.91
C VAL A 13 -2.44 2.34 7.61
N HIS A 14 -2.88 2.44 8.87
CA HIS A 14 -3.14 1.29 9.71
C HIS A 14 -4.54 0.73 9.42
N ILE A 15 -4.58 -0.41 8.72
CA ILE A 15 -5.82 -1.19 8.55
C ILE A 15 -6.01 -2.08 9.79
N PRO A 16 -7.19 -2.06 10.45
CA PRO A 16 -7.45 -2.95 11.57
C PRO A 16 -7.21 -4.43 11.24
N LYS A 17 -6.55 -5.12 12.18
CA LYS A 17 -6.24 -6.57 12.17
C LYS A 17 -5.27 -7.04 11.10
N THR A 18 -4.38 -6.16 10.64
CA THR A 18 -3.28 -6.49 9.71
C THR A 18 -1.90 -6.36 10.40
N ALA A 19 -1.80 -6.75 11.67
CA ALA A 19 -0.59 -6.63 12.51
C ALA A 19 -0.13 -5.18 12.83
N GLY A 20 -0.95 -4.17 12.55
CA GLY A 20 -0.54 -2.77 12.67
C GLY A 20 -0.34 -2.24 14.10
N THR A 21 -0.86 -2.87 15.15
CA THR A 21 -0.61 -2.43 16.55
C THR A 21 0.86 -2.66 16.95
N SER A 22 1.39 -3.88 16.76
CA SER A 22 2.80 -4.17 17.01
C SER A 22 3.74 -3.33 16.14
N PHE A 23 3.31 -3.07 14.90
CA PHE A 23 4.06 -2.20 14.01
C PHE A 23 4.08 -0.75 14.53
N ARG A 24 2.92 -0.19 14.93
CA ARG A 24 2.81 1.14 15.54
C ARG A 24 3.70 1.28 16.77
N ASP A 25 3.69 0.30 17.68
CA ASP A 25 4.52 0.34 18.88
C ASP A 25 6.02 0.35 18.53
N SER A 26 6.39 -0.25 17.39
CA SER A 26 7.74 -0.18 16.87
C SER A 26 8.06 1.18 16.21
N LEU A 27 7.07 1.83 15.58
CA LEU A 27 7.22 3.20 15.07
C LEU A 27 7.46 4.18 16.21
N GLU A 28 6.84 4.01 17.38
CA GLU A 28 7.09 4.88 18.54
C GLU A 28 8.57 4.90 18.94
N ARG A 29 9.25 3.73 18.87
CA ARG A 29 10.70 3.64 19.13
C ARG A 29 11.57 4.30 18.06
N ILE A 30 11.10 4.34 16.81
CA ILE A 30 11.87 4.89 15.67
C ILE A 30 11.69 6.40 15.59
N PHE A 31 10.45 6.87 15.71
CA PHE A 31 10.07 8.26 15.45
C PHE A 31 10.00 9.09 16.73
N GLY A 32 9.78 8.48 17.90
CA GLY A 32 9.64 9.18 19.18
C GLY A 32 8.59 10.30 19.09
N GLU A 33 8.98 11.53 19.43
CA GLU A 33 8.15 12.73 19.31
C GLU A 33 7.74 13.06 17.86
N GLY A 34 8.36 12.44 16.85
CA GLY A 34 7.98 12.53 15.45
C GLY A 34 6.81 11.62 15.05
N LEU A 35 6.30 10.77 15.95
CA LEU A 35 5.13 9.95 15.71
C LEU A 35 3.84 10.74 16.02
N TYR A 36 3.04 10.98 14.99
CA TYR A 36 1.71 11.55 15.10
C TYR A 36 0.66 10.48 14.81
N CYS A 37 -0.40 10.46 15.59
CA CYS A 37 -1.41 9.41 15.56
C CYS A 37 -2.82 9.99 15.36
N ASP A 38 -3.62 9.36 14.51
CA ASP A 38 -5.02 9.70 14.26
C ASP A 38 -5.91 8.44 14.28
N TYR A 39 -6.40 8.09 15.46
CA TYR A 39 -7.23 6.90 15.70
C TYR A 39 -8.70 7.25 15.95
N GLY A 40 -9.02 8.53 16.16
CA GLY A 40 -10.36 9.02 16.46
C GLY A 40 -10.32 10.11 17.53
N LEU A 41 -11.35 10.96 17.60
CA LEU A 41 -11.39 12.08 18.55
C LEU A 41 -11.33 11.61 20.01
N ASP A 42 -12.00 10.50 20.31
CA ASP A 42 -12.13 9.96 21.67
C ASP A 42 -11.02 8.95 22.02
N GLU A 43 -10.11 8.69 21.09
CA GLU A 43 -9.00 7.76 21.29
C GLU A 43 -7.82 8.46 21.95
N ALA A 44 -7.42 7.99 23.14
CA ALA A 44 -6.26 8.52 23.88
C ALA A 44 -4.94 8.43 23.08
N THR A 45 -4.89 7.57 22.07
CA THR A 45 -3.74 7.43 21.16
C THR A 45 -3.68 8.53 20.10
N THR A 46 -4.73 9.32 19.90
CA THR A 46 -4.74 10.42 18.92
C THR A 46 -3.92 11.60 19.44
N SER A 47 -2.98 12.07 18.63
CA SER A 47 -2.06 13.14 19.03
C SER A 47 -2.79 14.48 19.22
N PRO A 48 -2.42 15.29 20.24
CA PRO A 48 -3.05 16.59 20.48
C PRO A 48 -3.06 17.52 19.26
N ALA A 49 -1.98 17.53 18.48
CA ALA A 49 -1.91 18.31 17.24
C ALA A 49 -2.95 17.86 16.20
N VAL A 50 -3.19 16.56 16.07
CA VAL A 50 -4.22 16.01 15.17
C VAL A 50 -5.62 16.40 15.67
N ILE A 51 -5.88 16.32 16.98
CA ILE A 51 -7.15 16.76 17.57
C ILE A 51 -7.41 18.22 17.22
N GLU A 52 -6.40 19.07 17.42
CA GLU A 52 -6.52 20.52 17.21
C GLU A 52 -6.69 20.88 15.74
N TYR A 53 -5.73 20.50 14.88
CA TYR A 53 -5.76 20.91 13.49
C TYR A 53 -6.82 20.16 12.68
N ILE A 54 -6.99 18.85 12.89
CA ILE A 54 -7.82 18.02 12.01
C ILE A 54 -9.25 17.89 12.55
N HIS A 55 -9.42 17.43 13.79
CA HIS A 55 -10.75 17.12 14.31
C HIS A 55 -11.55 18.38 14.68
N LYS A 56 -10.91 19.37 15.32
CA LYS A 56 -11.56 20.63 15.71
C LYS A 56 -11.62 21.66 14.58
N ARG A 57 -10.47 21.96 13.96
CA ARG A 57 -10.35 23.07 13.00
C ARG A 57 -10.54 22.68 11.55
N LYS A 58 -10.36 21.40 11.18
CA LYS A 58 -10.33 20.92 9.79
C LYS A 58 -9.31 21.66 8.91
N ALA A 59 -8.21 22.10 9.54
CA ALA A 59 -7.13 22.91 9.00
C ALA A 59 -6.01 22.03 8.43
N TYR A 60 -6.33 21.27 7.38
CA TYR A 60 -5.41 20.30 6.76
C TYR A 60 -4.12 20.96 6.22
N PRO A 61 -4.18 22.07 5.45
CA PRO A 61 -2.97 22.75 4.98
C PRO A 61 -2.06 23.23 6.12
N GLU A 62 -2.65 23.73 7.20
CA GLU A 62 -1.93 24.19 8.38
C GLU A 62 -1.31 23.02 9.16
N PHE A 63 -1.99 21.87 9.23
CA PHE A 63 -1.40 20.66 9.79
C PHE A 63 -0.21 20.18 8.96
N GLY A 64 -0.32 20.18 7.63
CA GLY A 64 0.80 19.87 6.74
C GLY A 64 1.97 20.84 6.93
N ALA A 65 1.69 22.13 7.14
CA ALA A 65 2.71 23.13 7.45
C ALA A 65 3.38 22.89 8.81
N PHE A 66 2.58 22.62 9.84
CA PHE A 66 3.07 22.25 11.16
C PHE A 66 3.99 21.03 11.11
N LEU A 67 3.63 19.98 10.34
CA LEU A 67 4.47 18.81 10.16
C LEU A 67 5.78 19.13 9.41
N ALA A 68 5.74 20.03 8.43
CA ALA A 68 6.93 20.44 7.67
C ALA A 68 7.93 21.26 8.48
N GLU A 69 7.48 21.94 9.54
CA GLU A 69 8.33 22.72 10.45
C GLU A 69 9.07 21.84 11.47
N GLN A 70 8.68 20.57 11.60
CA GLN A 70 9.33 19.63 12.51
C GLN A 70 10.74 19.28 11.99
N LYS A 71 11.71 19.27 12.90
CA LYS A 71 13.11 18.98 12.56
C LYS A 71 13.44 17.49 12.57
N GLN A 72 12.67 16.69 13.31
CA GLN A 72 12.83 15.25 13.32
C GLN A 72 12.15 14.57 12.12
N LEU A 73 12.51 13.30 11.90
CA LEU A 73 11.80 12.42 10.99
C LEU A 73 10.35 12.22 11.47
N ILE A 74 9.38 12.28 10.57
CA ILE A 74 7.96 12.24 10.90
C ILE A 74 7.30 10.94 10.45
N CYS A 75 6.41 10.39 11.27
CA CYS A 75 5.44 9.39 10.83
C CYS A 75 4.04 9.79 11.28
N LEU A 76 3.08 9.81 10.35
CA LEU A 76 1.66 9.90 10.66
C LEU A 76 1.01 8.53 10.54
N SER A 77 0.38 8.05 11.61
CA SER A 77 -0.18 6.70 11.76
C SER A 77 -1.65 6.74 12.17
N GLY A 78 -2.50 5.85 11.63
CA GLY A 78 -3.86 5.74 12.12
C GLY A 78 -4.87 5.04 11.22
N HIS A 79 -6.12 5.05 11.68
CA HIS A 79 -7.25 4.39 11.01
C HIS A 79 -7.98 5.36 10.08
N TYR A 80 -7.45 5.51 8.87
CA TYR A 80 -8.04 6.37 7.85
C TYR A 80 -7.71 5.86 6.44
N PRO A 81 -8.49 6.23 5.41
CA PRO A 81 -8.08 5.96 4.03
C PRO A 81 -6.92 6.87 3.61
N ILE A 82 -6.11 6.41 2.64
CA ILE A 82 -4.95 7.16 2.09
C ILE A 82 -5.34 8.61 1.76
N LYS A 83 -6.49 8.83 1.12
CA LYS A 83 -6.95 10.16 0.68
C LYS A 83 -6.99 11.23 1.76
N LYS A 84 -7.06 10.86 3.05
CA LYS A 84 -7.13 11.81 4.16
C LYS A 84 -5.84 12.62 4.30
N TYR A 85 -4.69 11.96 4.13
CA TYR A 85 -3.37 12.56 4.37
C TYR A 85 -2.37 12.34 3.23
N GLY A 86 -2.67 11.47 2.27
CA GLY A 86 -1.83 11.17 1.11
C GLY A 86 -1.25 12.39 0.40
N PRO A 87 -2.00 13.50 0.21
CA PRO A 87 -1.46 14.72 -0.39
C PRO A 87 -0.25 15.33 0.35
N PHE A 88 -0.03 15.00 1.62
CA PHE A 88 1.12 15.50 2.38
C PHE A 88 2.40 14.69 2.14
N PHE A 89 2.32 13.47 1.63
CA PHE A 89 3.45 12.54 1.58
C PHE A 89 3.78 12.14 0.15
N TYR A 90 5.05 11.80 -0.09
CA TYR A 90 5.42 11.06 -1.29
C TYR A 90 4.76 9.68 -1.28
N SER A 91 4.25 9.21 -2.42
CA SER A 91 3.64 7.88 -2.52
C SER A 91 4.60 6.76 -2.05
N LYS A 92 5.89 6.93 -2.35
CA LYS A 92 6.96 6.01 -1.93
C LYS A 92 7.19 5.95 -0.41
N HIS A 93 6.64 6.88 0.36
CA HIS A 93 6.72 6.87 1.83
C HIS A 93 5.40 6.44 2.51
N ILE A 94 4.42 5.98 1.72
CA ILE A 94 3.19 5.38 2.24
C ILE A 94 3.46 3.90 2.57
N ILE A 95 3.12 3.53 3.80
CA ILE A 95 3.34 2.22 4.41
C ILE A 95 1.98 1.63 4.75
N MET A 96 1.76 0.37 4.38
CA MET A 96 0.54 -0.36 4.69
C MET A 96 0.86 -1.83 5.01
N PHE A 97 0.05 -2.44 5.86
CA PHE A 97 -0.02 -3.89 5.97
C PHE A 97 -1.42 -4.36 5.59
N VAL A 98 -1.49 -5.42 4.80
CA VAL A 98 -2.72 -6.10 4.38
C VAL A 98 -2.72 -7.54 4.88
N ARG A 99 -3.87 -8.19 4.80
CA ARG A 99 -4.08 -9.58 5.22
C ARG A 99 -5.13 -10.23 4.32
N ASP A 100 -5.16 -11.55 4.28
CA ASP A 100 -6.28 -12.30 3.70
C ASP A 100 -7.62 -11.67 4.13
N PRO A 101 -8.48 -11.25 3.19
CA PRO A 101 -9.69 -10.49 3.50
C PRO A 101 -10.66 -11.23 4.42
N ILE A 102 -10.77 -12.55 4.27
CA ILE A 102 -11.69 -13.38 5.05
C ILE A 102 -11.18 -13.48 6.48
N GLN A 103 -9.90 -13.85 6.65
CA GLN A 103 -9.25 -13.94 7.95
C GLN A 103 -9.20 -12.60 8.68
N ARG A 104 -9.02 -11.49 7.95
CA ARG A 104 -9.08 -10.13 8.52
C ARG A 104 -10.47 -9.82 9.07
N THR A 105 -11.53 -10.15 8.33
CA THR A 105 -12.92 -9.91 8.76
C THR A 105 -13.29 -10.73 9.98
N ILE A 106 -12.98 -12.03 9.98
CA ILE A 106 -13.17 -12.91 11.15
C ILE A 106 -12.38 -12.37 12.35
N SER A 107 -11.12 -11.99 12.14
CA SER A 107 -10.28 -11.46 13.21
C SER A 107 -10.78 -10.14 13.80
N GLN A 108 -11.49 -9.31 13.01
CA GLN A 108 -12.10 -8.07 13.50
C GLN A 108 -13.34 -8.40 14.34
N TYR A 109 -14.20 -9.28 13.85
CA TYR A 109 -15.38 -9.74 14.59
C TYR A 109 -15.00 -10.32 15.96
N GLU A 110 -14.03 -11.24 16.01
CA GLU A 110 -13.54 -11.84 17.26
C GLU A 110 -12.85 -10.85 18.21
N HIS A 111 -12.37 -9.72 17.67
CA HIS A 111 -11.83 -8.65 18.49
C HIS A 111 -12.95 -7.82 19.13
N ILE A 112 -13.91 -7.37 18.33
CA ILE A 112 -15.07 -6.60 18.78
C ILE A 112 -15.90 -7.40 19.79
N ARG A 113 -16.16 -8.69 19.54
CA ARG A 113 -16.86 -9.56 20.51
C ARG A 113 -16.19 -9.61 21.87
N ARG A 114 -14.86 -9.64 21.90
CA ARG A 114 -14.08 -9.75 23.12
C ARG A 114 -13.96 -8.43 23.88
N VAL A 115 -13.76 -7.33 23.16
CA VAL A 115 -13.46 -6.02 23.76
C VAL A 115 -14.74 -5.22 24.02
N GLU A 116 -15.68 -5.25 23.08
CA GLU A 116 -16.91 -4.45 23.13
C GLU A 116 -18.13 -5.29 23.56
N GLY A 117 -17.97 -6.61 23.71
CA GLY A 117 -19.05 -7.50 24.17
C GLY A 117 -20.16 -7.72 23.14
N ALA A 118 -19.85 -7.56 21.85
CA ALA A 118 -20.85 -7.73 20.79
C ALA A 118 -21.50 -9.12 20.82
N THR A 119 -22.83 -9.14 20.75
CA THR A 119 -23.67 -10.36 20.76
C THR A 119 -24.19 -10.74 19.38
N GLU A 120 -23.94 -9.90 18.36
CA GLU A 120 -24.34 -10.19 17.00
C GLU A 120 -23.58 -11.39 16.42
N SER A 121 -24.18 -12.05 15.42
CA SER A 121 -23.54 -13.16 14.70
C SER A 121 -22.52 -12.65 13.67
N LEU A 122 -21.64 -13.55 13.22
CA LEU A 122 -20.63 -13.21 12.21
C LEU A 122 -21.27 -12.87 10.86
N GLU A 123 -22.37 -13.53 10.51
CA GLU A 123 -23.18 -13.26 9.31
C GLU A 123 -23.72 -11.83 9.33
N SER A 124 -24.29 -11.42 10.46
CA SER A 124 -24.83 -10.07 10.64
C SER A 124 -23.71 -9.02 10.58
N PHE A 125 -22.60 -9.30 11.27
CA PHE A 125 -21.43 -8.44 11.31
C PHE A 125 -20.82 -8.23 9.92
N CYS A 126 -20.50 -9.30 9.19
CA CYS A 126 -19.83 -9.21 7.89
C CYS A 126 -20.72 -8.66 6.77
N SER A 127 -22.04 -8.58 7.02
CA SER A 127 -23.03 -7.98 6.13
C SER A 127 -23.20 -6.47 6.31
N LYS A 128 -22.49 -5.84 7.27
CA LYS A 128 -22.50 -4.39 7.42
C LYS A 128 -21.50 -3.74 6.46
N PRO A 129 -21.87 -2.69 5.71
CA PRO A 129 -20.95 -1.98 4.79
C PRO A 129 -19.66 -1.48 5.46
N ALA A 130 -19.70 -1.19 6.76
CA ALA A 130 -18.53 -0.78 7.54
C ALA A 130 -17.42 -1.85 7.57
N HIS A 131 -17.76 -3.13 7.47
CA HIS A 131 -16.84 -4.27 7.58
C HIS A 131 -16.50 -4.93 6.23
N MET A 132 -17.17 -4.52 5.15
CA MET A 132 -16.95 -4.97 3.78
C MET A 132 -15.80 -4.22 3.12
N ASN A 133 -14.98 -4.95 2.35
CA ASN A 133 -13.96 -4.40 1.43
C ASN A 133 -13.08 -3.31 2.07
N LEU A 134 -12.70 -3.51 3.34
CA LEU A 134 -12.06 -2.47 4.13
C LEU A 134 -10.68 -2.09 3.57
N GLN A 135 -9.94 -3.06 3.02
CA GLN A 135 -8.60 -2.81 2.49
C GLN A 135 -8.67 -1.97 1.21
N THR A 136 -9.59 -2.31 0.31
CA THR A 136 -9.90 -1.55 -0.90
C THR A 136 -10.39 -0.15 -0.56
N ARG A 137 -11.28 0.00 0.42
CA ARG A 137 -11.77 1.31 0.87
C ARG A 137 -10.65 2.20 1.43
N ASN A 138 -9.69 1.61 2.15
CA ASN A 138 -8.57 2.36 2.72
C ASN A 138 -7.52 2.75 1.68
N ILE A 139 -7.26 1.91 0.67
CA ILE A 139 -6.41 2.30 -0.48
C ILE A 139 -7.12 3.35 -1.35
N GLY A 140 -8.42 3.18 -1.57
CA GLY A 140 -9.22 4.07 -2.41
C GLY A 140 -8.78 4.03 -3.87
N ARG A 141 -8.60 5.22 -4.47
CA ARG A 141 -8.29 5.37 -5.90
C ARG A 141 -6.79 5.34 -6.23
N MET A 142 -5.94 5.31 -5.20
CA MET A 142 -4.49 5.29 -5.42
C MET A 142 -4.11 3.98 -6.12
N PRO A 143 -3.38 4.03 -7.25
CA PRO A 143 -2.80 2.83 -7.84
C PRO A 143 -1.89 2.14 -6.81
N PHE A 144 -2.20 0.91 -6.41
CA PHE A 144 -1.48 0.23 -5.34
C PHE A 144 0.03 0.08 -5.63
N SER A 145 0.42 0.03 -6.91
CA SER A 145 1.81 -0.02 -7.36
C SER A 145 2.60 1.25 -7.01
N LEU A 146 1.95 2.38 -6.70
CA LEU A 146 2.59 3.61 -6.22
C LEU A 146 2.90 3.56 -4.72
N ILE A 147 2.24 2.70 -3.95
CA ILE A 147 2.42 2.65 -2.49
C ILE A 147 3.84 2.14 -2.21
N GLY A 148 4.58 2.95 -1.46
CA GLY A 148 5.98 2.69 -1.08
C GLY A 148 6.19 1.29 -0.54
N PHE A 149 5.42 0.93 0.48
CA PHE A 149 5.52 -0.38 1.12
C PHE A 149 4.13 -0.97 1.40
N ILE A 150 3.96 -2.24 1.01
CA ILE A 150 2.79 -3.06 1.33
C ILE A 150 3.31 -4.38 1.90
N GLY A 151 3.16 -4.58 3.21
CA GLY A 151 3.46 -5.84 3.89
C GLY A 151 2.25 -6.77 3.92
N LEU A 152 2.50 -8.07 4.03
CA LEU A 152 1.47 -9.09 4.22
C LEU A 152 1.57 -9.66 5.62
N GLN A 153 0.45 -9.75 6.34
CA GLN A 153 0.43 -10.31 7.69
C GLN A 153 0.93 -11.76 7.71
N GLU A 154 0.60 -12.54 6.68
CA GLU A 154 0.98 -13.94 6.50
C GLU A 154 2.49 -14.12 6.25
N PHE A 155 3.17 -13.06 5.83
CA PHE A 155 4.62 -13.01 5.57
C PHE A 155 5.24 -11.87 6.37
N TYR A 156 4.88 -11.76 7.66
CA TYR A 156 5.23 -10.58 8.46
C TYR A 156 6.75 -10.42 8.60
N ARG A 157 7.48 -11.51 8.81
CA ARG A 157 8.94 -11.48 8.93
C ARG A 157 9.62 -11.00 7.65
N GLU A 158 9.22 -11.54 6.51
CA GLU A 158 9.67 -11.13 5.17
C GLU A 158 9.27 -9.68 4.88
N SER A 159 8.08 -9.27 5.34
CA SER A 159 7.60 -7.89 5.23
C SER A 159 8.51 -6.92 6.00
N LEU A 160 8.97 -7.28 7.21
CA LEU A 160 9.92 -6.45 7.97
C LEU A 160 11.30 -6.36 7.29
N GLN A 161 11.78 -7.45 6.69
CA GLN A 161 13.02 -7.43 5.91
C GLN A 161 12.91 -6.49 4.70
N LEU A 162 11.81 -6.59 3.96
CA LEU A 162 11.53 -5.75 2.80
C LEU A 162 11.37 -4.28 3.21
N LEU A 163 10.67 -4.00 4.32
CA LEU A 163 10.51 -2.63 4.86
C LEU A 163 11.86 -1.98 5.16
N ARG A 164 12.74 -2.72 5.84
CA ARG A 164 14.10 -2.26 6.15
C ARG A 164 14.87 -1.96 4.87
N SER A 165 14.78 -2.83 3.86
CA SER A 165 15.47 -2.65 2.59
C SER A 165 14.93 -1.48 1.77
N GLN A 166 13.61 -1.29 1.72
CA GLN A 166 12.98 -0.30 0.84
C GLN A 166 12.93 1.10 1.46
N LEU A 167 12.71 1.20 2.76
CA LEU A 167 12.49 2.48 3.45
C LEU A 167 13.52 2.80 4.52
N GLY A 168 14.49 1.91 4.78
CA GLY A 168 15.49 2.09 5.84
C GLY A 168 14.96 1.93 7.26
N LEU A 169 13.67 1.64 7.44
CA LEU A 169 13.03 1.56 8.76
C LEU A 169 13.35 0.21 9.42
N GLN A 170 14.12 0.25 10.51
CA GLN A 170 14.48 -0.94 11.28
C GLN A 170 13.49 -1.18 12.41
N VAL A 171 12.52 -2.05 12.14
CA VAL A 171 11.56 -2.51 13.14
C VAL A 171 12.05 -3.80 13.78
N GLN A 172 12.10 -3.82 15.11
CA GLN A 172 12.37 -5.05 15.83
C GLN A 172 11.18 -5.99 15.68
N GLU A 173 11.46 -7.27 15.43
CA GLU A 173 10.46 -8.32 15.45
C GLU A 173 9.98 -8.50 16.89
N SER A 174 8.94 -7.76 17.28
CA SER A 174 8.28 -8.01 18.55
C SER A 174 7.45 -9.28 18.39
N PHE A 175 7.91 -10.38 18.98
CA PHE A 175 7.18 -11.67 19.06
C PHE A 175 5.77 -11.56 19.69
N LEU A 176 5.42 -10.39 20.24
CA LEU A 176 4.20 -10.12 20.99
C LEU A 176 2.88 -10.34 20.23
N ASN A 177 2.89 -10.49 18.89
CA ASN A 177 1.68 -10.83 18.13
C ASN A 177 1.91 -11.79 16.97
N ILE A 178 2.97 -12.60 17.00
CA ILE A 178 2.94 -13.83 16.19
C ILE A 178 1.92 -14.72 16.91
N ASN A 179 0.69 -14.74 16.40
CA ASN A 179 -0.39 -15.67 16.78
C ASN A 179 0.01 -17.14 16.48
N GLU A 180 1.26 -17.54 16.68
CA GLU A 180 1.70 -18.93 16.66
C GLU A 180 1.27 -19.67 17.94
N GLN A 181 1.02 -18.96 19.05
CA GLN A 181 0.60 -19.58 20.32
C GLN A 181 -0.89 -19.52 20.64
N ARG A 182 -1.69 -18.74 19.90
CA ARG A 182 -3.12 -19.09 19.81
C ARG A 182 -3.15 -20.24 18.81
N PRO A 183 -3.87 -21.35 19.05
CA PRO A 183 -4.36 -22.09 17.90
C PRO A 183 -5.10 -21.02 17.10
N ALA A 184 -4.53 -20.62 15.96
CA ALA A 184 -5.33 -20.09 14.89
C ALA A 184 -6.23 -21.27 14.56
N VAL A 185 -7.32 -21.41 15.32
CA VAL A 185 -8.55 -21.93 14.81
C VAL A 185 -8.78 -20.97 13.65
N LYS A 186 -8.22 -21.33 12.48
CA LYS A 186 -8.72 -20.85 11.21
C LYS A 186 -10.16 -21.24 11.32
N TYR A 187 -10.98 -20.31 11.77
CA TYR A 187 -12.40 -20.51 11.83
C TYR A 187 -12.73 -20.93 10.42
N GLN A 188 -13.14 -22.19 10.26
CA GLN A 188 -13.55 -22.74 8.99
C GLN A 188 -15.03 -22.46 8.97
N PRO A 189 -15.48 -21.32 8.41
CA PRO A 189 -16.89 -21.09 8.21
C PRO A 189 -17.45 -22.27 7.42
N ASP A 190 -18.70 -22.61 7.68
CA ASP A 190 -19.43 -23.48 6.76
C ASP A 190 -19.50 -22.84 5.35
N SER A 191 -19.95 -23.63 4.38
CA SER A 191 -20.00 -23.20 2.98
C SER A 191 -20.87 -21.96 2.74
N GLU A 192 -21.95 -21.78 3.49
CA GLU A 192 -22.87 -20.66 3.29
C GLU A 192 -22.26 -19.36 3.82
N LEU A 193 -21.70 -19.41 5.04
CA LEU A 193 -21.01 -18.28 5.63
C LEU A 193 -19.74 -17.92 4.87
N LEU A 194 -19.00 -18.90 4.33
CA LEU A 194 -17.85 -18.63 3.48
C LEU A 194 -18.25 -17.85 2.23
N ALA A 195 -19.29 -18.31 1.52
CA ALA A 195 -19.79 -17.65 0.32
C ALA A 195 -20.27 -16.21 0.63
N LEU A 196 -20.90 -16.00 1.79
CA LEU A 196 -21.29 -14.66 2.25
C LEU A 196 -20.07 -13.76 2.49
N LEU A 197 -19.05 -14.27 3.18
CA LEU A 197 -17.81 -13.55 3.46
C LEU A 197 -17.05 -13.18 2.17
N GLU A 198 -16.98 -14.10 1.20
CA GLU A 198 -16.37 -13.89 -0.11
C GLU A 198 -17.12 -12.83 -0.91
N LYS A 199 -18.45 -12.97 -1.02
CA LYS A 199 -19.30 -12.00 -1.71
C LYS A 199 -19.14 -10.58 -1.13
N ASN A 200 -19.15 -10.48 0.19
CA ASN A 200 -19.06 -9.19 0.90
C ASN A 200 -17.65 -8.58 0.87
N ASN A 201 -16.62 -9.35 0.46
CA ASN A 201 -15.23 -8.90 0.37
C ASN A 201 -14.60 -9.15 -1.01
N GLU A 202 -15.42 -9.24 -2.06
CA GLU A 202 -14.97 -9.58 -3.42
C GLU A 202 -13.87 -8.63 -3.94
N GLN A 203 -14.02 -7.33 -3.68
CA GLN A 203 -13.02 -6.35 -4.12
C GLN A 203 -11.71 -6.51 -3.36
N ASP A 204 -11.77 -6.75 -2.05
CA ASP A 204 -10.59 -7.05 -1.24
C ASP A 204 -9.92 -8.35 -1.68
N LEU A 205 -10.66 -9.38 -2.09
CA LEU A 205 -10.11 -10.64 -2.61
C LEU A 205 -9.35 -10.41 -3.93
N MET A 206 -9.95 -9.67 -4.87
CA MET A 206 -9.30 -9.30 -6.13
C MET A 206 -8.05 -8.45 -5.89
N LEU A 207 -8.15 -7.45 -5.00
CA LEU A 207 -7.02 -6.60 -4.61
C LEU A 207 -5.91 -7.42 -3.96
N TYR A 208 -6.26 -8.25 -2.96
CA TYR A 208 -5.28 -9.03 -2.21
C TYR A 208 -4.50 -9.99 -3.10
N LYS A 209 -5.14 -10.59 -4.12
CA LYS A 209 -4.43 -11.38 -5.14
C LYS A 209 -3.36 -10.56 -5.86
N LYS A 210 -3.68 -9.32 -6.26
CA LYS A 210 -2.72 -8.40 -6.92
C LYS A 210 -1.61 -7.98 -5.95
N LEU A 211 -1.94 -7.65 -4.71
CA LEU A 211 -0.96 -7.27 -3.68
C LEU A 211 -0.03 -8.42 -3.30
N ASN A 212 -0.54 -9.65 -3.26
CA ASN A 212 0.27 -10.84 -2.98
C ASN A 212 1.30 -11.09 -4.09
N ALA A 213 0.87 -10.98 -5.36
CA ALA A 213 1.78 -11.08 -6.50
C ALA A 213 2.85 -9.98 -6.49
N LEU A 214 2.43 -8.73 -6.22
CA LEU A 214 3.34 -7.59 -6.07
C LEU A 214 4.37 -7.80 -4.96
N PHE A 215 3.92 -8.26 -3.78
CA PHE A 215 4.80 -8.55 -2.64
C PHE A 215 5.83 -9.62 -3.00
N LYS A 216 5.41 -10.73 -3.61
CA LYS A 216 6.30 -11.83 -4.02
C LYS A 216 7.37 -11.34 -4.99
N GLN A 217 6.99 -10.55 -6.00
CA GLN A 217 7.96 -9.97 -6.93
C GLN A 217 8.95 -9.03 -6.23
N ARG A 218 8.46 -8.13 -5.36
CA ARG A 218 9.33 -7.24 -4.57
C ARG A 218 10.32 -8.03 -3.73
N TYR A 219 9.86 -9.09 -3.08
CA TYR A 219 10.68 -9.93 -2.24
C TYR A 219 11.70 -10.75 -3.06
N GLU A 220 11.32 -11.26 -4.23
CA GLU A 220 12.23 -11.95 -5.15
C GLU A 220 13.37 -11.04 -5.65
N LEU A 221 13.06 -9.79 -6.02
CA LEU A 221 14.09 -8.82 -6.41
C LEU A 221 15.00 -8.50 -5.23
N PHE A 222 14.42 -8.32 -4.04
CA PHE A 222 15.17 -8.10 -2.80
C PHE A 222 16.15 -9.26 -2.50
N THR A 223 15.72 -10.52 -2.60
CA THR A 223 16.60 -11.67 -2.34
C THR A 223 17.71 -11.82 -3.39
N LYS A 224 17.49 -11.28 -4.60
CA LYS A 224 18.51 -11.16 -5.65
C LYS A 224 19.41 -9.93 -5.51
N GLY A 225 19.19 -9.07 -4.52
CA GLY A 225 19.92 -7.82 -4.34
C GLY A 225 19.60 -6.76 -5.41
N GLN A 226 18.48 -6.90 -6.12
CA GLN A 226 18.06 -5.98 -7.18
C GLN A 226 17.06 -4.93 -6.65
N PRO A 227 17.13 -3.68 -7.13
CA PRO A 227 16.15 -2.67 -6.77
C PRO A 227 14.78 -2.99 -7.37
N TYR A 228 13.72 -2.64 -6.64
CA TYR A 228 12.35 -2.68 -7.16
C TYR A 228 11.97 -1.31 -7.73
N MET A 229 11.51 -1.30 -8.99
CA MET A 229 10.96 -0.11 -9.63
C MET A 229 9.44 -0.08 -9.45
N HIS A 230 8.89 1.07 -9.07
CA HIS A 230 7.45 1.25 -9.00
C HIS A 230 6.92 1.50 -10.40
N GLY A 231 6.02 0.66 -10.90
CA GLY A 231 5.52 0.80 -12.27
C GLY A 231 4.35 -0.11 -12.58
N VAL A 232 3.67 0.22 -13.68
CA VAL A 232 2.65 -0.63 -14.33
C VAL A 232 2.75 -0.46 -15.83
N ALA A 233 2.33 -1.48 -16.57
CA ALA A 233 2.04 -1.39 -17.98
C ALA A 233 0.52 -1.38 -18.18
N ASN A 234 0.02 -0.48 -19.02
CA ASN A 234 -1.34 -0.44 -19.47
C ASN A 234 -1.37 -0.85 -20.93
N VAL A 235 -1.95 -2.02 -21.19
CA VAL A 235 -2.24 -2.46 -22.55
C VAL A 235 -3.63 -1.93 -22.86
N LEU A 236 -3.81 -0.91 -23.71
CA LEU A 236 -5.11 -0.69 -24.38
C LEU A 236 -5.11 0.37 -25.50
N SER A 237 -5.66 -0.10 -26.63
CA SER A 237 -6.19 0.57 -27.83
C SER A 237 -5.20 1.08 -28.88
N ASN A 238 -5.57 0.85 -30.16
CA ASN A 238 -4.93 1.41 -31.36
C ASN A 238 -3.43 1.13 -31.50
N ASN A 239 -2.97 -0.11 -31.28
CA ASN A 239 -1.56 -0.49 -31.47
C ASN A 239 -0.59 0.27 -30.54
N ARG A 240 -1.06 0.79 -29.40
CA ARG A 240 -0.21 1.49 -28.42
C ARG A 240 -0.24 0.77 -27.08
N LEU A 241 0.95 0.54 -26.55
CA LEU A 241 1.16 0.13 -25.17
C LEU A 241 1.71 1.32 -24.42
N THR A 242 1.09 1.67 -23.29
CA THR A 242 1.56 2.77 -22.46
C THR A 242 1.85 2.25 -21.07
N GLY A 243 2.61 3.00 -20.29
CA GLY A 243 2.76 2.69 -18.89
C GLY A 243 3.48 3.80 -18.16
N TRP A 244 3.89 3.48 -16.95
CA TRP A 244 4.80 4.31 -16.17
C TRP A 244 5.67 3.44 -15.28
N VAL A 245 6.89 3.90 -15.03
CA VAL A 245 7.82 3.28 -14.10
C VAL A 245 8.81 4.32 -13.58
N PHE A 246 9.19 4.19 -12.31
CA PHE A 246 10.25 5.01 -11.71
C PHE A 246 11.01 4.25 -10.63
N ASN A 247 12.25 4.68 -10.42
CA ASN A 247 13.08 4.25 -9.30
C ASN A 247 12.77 5.14 -8.09
N PRO A 248 12.37 4.60 -6.93
CA PRO A 248 12.07 5.44 -5.76
C PRO A 248 13.31 6.16 -5.20
N SER A 249 14.51 5.66 -5.50
CA SER A 249 15.79 6.13 -4.99
C SER A 249 16.63 6.92 -6.00
N SER A 250 16.11 7.16 -7.22
CA SER A 250 16.82 7.90 -8.28
C SER A 250 15.87 8.83 -9.03
N GLU A 251 16.40 9.96 -9.51
CA GLU A 251 15.70 10.89 -10.39
C GLU A 251 16.01 10.65 -11.88
N GLU A 252 16.78 9.61 -12.20
CA GLU A 252 17.03 9.18 -13.58
C GLU A 252 15.82 8.46 -14.19
N PRO A 253 15.59 8.60 -15.51
CA PRO A 253 14.58 7.80 -16.20
C PRO A 253 14.92 6.33 -16.19
N VAL A 254 13.89 5.51 -16.00
CA VAL A 254 14.00 4.04 -16.08
C VAL A 254 13.77 3.62 -17.52
N GLU A 255 14.67 2.79 -18.06
CA GLU A 255 14.48 2.16 -19.35
C GLU A 255 13.59 0.92 -19.23
N VAL A 256 12.68 0.77 -20.18
CA VAL A 256 11.74 -0.35 -20.28
C VAL A 256 11.96 -1.05 -21.61
N THR A 257 11.97 -2.37 -21.59
CA THR A 257 12.00 -3.23 -22.78
C THR A 257 10.62 -3.86 -23.00
N LEU A 258 10.13 -3.77 -24.22
CA LEU A 258 8.93 -4.46 -24.68
C LEU A 258 9.29 -5.85 -25.22
N TRP A 259 8.59 -6.87 -24.75
CA TRP A 259 8.69 -8.24 -25.24
C TRP A 259 7.34 -8.70 -25.78
N VAL A 260 7.35 -9.32 -26.96
CA VAL A 260 6.16 -9.94 -27.57
C VAL A 260 6.52 -11.38 -27.93
N ASN A 261 5.76 -12.33 -27.40
CA ASN A 261 5.97 -13.78 -27.59
C ASN A 261 7.41 -14.21 -27.30
N GLY A 262 8.01 -13.65 -26.23
CA GLY A 262 9.38 -13.95 -25.81
C GLY A 262 10.49 -13.31 -26.65
N LYS A 263 10.15 -12.43 -27.60
CA LYS A 263 11.12 -11.68 -28.40
C LYS A 263 11.07 -10.20 -28.06
N GLU A 264 12.22 -9.60 -27.77
CA GLU A 264 12.36 -8.16 -27.61
C GLU A 264 11.93 -7.44 -28.90
N GLN A 265 11.08 -6.43 -28.74
CA GLN A 265 10.56 -5.60 -29.85
C GLN A 265 11.12 -4.18 -29.82
N GLY A 266 11.63 -3.71 -28.67
CA GLY A 266 12.23 -2.39 -28.55
C GLY A 266 12.31 -1.91 -27.10
N GLN A 267 12.91 -0.73 -26.93
CA GLN A 267 13.14 -0.09 -25.63
C GLN A 267 12.62 1.34 -25.63
N ALA A 268 12.20 1.84 -24.46
CA ALA A 268 11.74 3.19 -24.25
C ALA A 268 12.16 3.72 -22.88
N LEU A 269 12.54 4.99 -22.81
CA LEU A 269 12.79 5.67 -21.54
C LEU A 269 11.49 6.17 -20.93
N ALA A 270 11.32 5.95 -19.64
CA ALA A 270 10.17 6.43 -18.89
C ALA A 270 10.34 7.91 -18.51
N ASN A 271 10.14 8.82 -19.47
CA ASN A 271 10.29 10.27 -19.29
C ASN A 271 9.08 11.10 -19.75
N ASP A 272 8.00 10.46 -20.20
CA ASP A 272 6.76 11.15 -20.54
C ASP A 272 6.05 11.64 -19.28
N TYR A 273 5.41 12.82 -19.38
CA TYR A 273 4.56 13.33 -18.31
C TYR A 273 3.27 12.51 -18.17
N ARG A 274 2.88 12.19 -16.93
CA ARG A 274 1.64 11.49 -16.59
C ARG A 274 0.84 12.31 -15.57
N HIS A 275 -0.02 13.19 -16.08
CA HIS A 275 -0.81 14.12 -15.25
C HIS A 275 -1.59 13.43 -14.11
N MET A 276 -2.16 12.24 -14.35
CA MET A 276 -2.88 11.45 -13.33
C MET A 276 -2.00 11.00 -12.16
N LEU A 277 -0.67 10.97 -12.31
CA LEU A 277 0.26 10.60 -11.25
C LEU A 277 0.69 11.81 -10.42
N ARG A 278 0.42 13.04 -10.90
CA ARG A 278 0.84 14.26 -10.22
C ARG A 278 0.15 14.43 -8.87
N GLU A 279 -1.12 14.02 -8.77
CA GLU A 279 -1.90 14.08 -7.51
C GLU A 279 -1.35 13.14 -6.42
N TRP A 280 -0.57 12.13 -6.80
CA TRP A 280 -0.03 11.11 -5.89
C TRP A 280 1.40 11.40 -5.44
N ASN A 281 1.95 12.60 -5.72
CA ASN A 281 3.28 12.99 -5.28
C ASN A 281 4.38 11.98 -5.69
N VAL A 282 4.34 11.54 -6.94
CA VAL A 282 5.35 10.63 -7.51
C VAL A 282 6.68 11.39 -7.77
N ASN A 283 7.82 10.68 -7.68
CA ASN A 283 9.14 11.19 -8.06
C ASN A 283 9.16 11.80 -9.48
N ARG A 284 10.22 12.54 -9.79
CA ARG A 284 10.43 13.16 -11.11
C ARG A 284 9.24 14.00 -11.59
N GLN A 285 8.45 14.53 -10.66
CA GLN A 285 7.26 15.34 -10.93
C GLN A 285 6.27 14.67 -11.91
N ALA A 286 6.18 13.34 -11.87
CA ALA A 286 5.37 12.50 -12.78
C ALA A 286 5.84 12.43 -14.24
N TYR A 287 7.09 12.81 -14.55
CA TYR A 287 7.76 12.49 -15.82
C TYR A 287 8.31 11.05 -15.77
N VAL A 288 7.42 10.09 -15.73
CA VAL A 288 7.71 8.67 -15.46
C VAL A 288 7.00 7.73 -16.43
N GLY A 289 6.37 8.29 -17.48
CA GLY A 289 5.63 7.55 -18.48
C GLY A 289 6.50 7.01 -19.60
N PHE A 290 6.15 5.85 -20.13
CA PHE A 290 6.72 5.32 -21.37
C PHE A 290 5.61 4.87 -22.31
N GLU A 291 5.97 4.71 -23.58
CA GLU A 291 5.07 4.26 -24.63
C GLU A 291 5.79 3.44 -25.70
N PHE A 292 5.09 2.44 -26.24
CA PHE A 292 5.47 1.69 -27.42
C PHE A 292 4.36 1.73 -28.46
N SER A 293 4.75 1.85 -29.73
CA SER A 293 3.85 1.63 -30.88
C SER A 293 4.11 0.23 -31.44
N VAL A 294 3.12 -0.67 -31.31
CA VAL A 294 3.24 -2.08 -31.67
C VAL A 294 2.22 -2.41 -32.75
N LYS A 295 2.69 -2.62 -33.98
CA LYS A 295 1.83 -2.96 -35.12
C LYS A 295 1.54 -4.47 -35.12
N ASN A 296 0.35 -4.83 -35.60
CA ASN A 296 -0.06 -6.22 -35.88
C ASN A 296 -0.13 -7.13 -34.65
N LEU A 297 -0.49 -6.59 -33.48
CA LEU A 297 -0.75 -7.42 -32.30
C LEU A 297 -2.03 -8.25 -32.48
N SER A 298 -1.91 -9.55 -32.24
CA SER A 298 -3.02 -10.49 -32.09
C SER A 298 -3.51 -10.51 -30.64
N THR A 299 -4.78 -10.86 -30.43
CA THR A 299 -5.35 -11.10 -29.10
C THR A 299 -4.69 -12.29 -28.37
N HIS A 300 -3.93 -13.12 -29.09
CA HIS A 300 -3.22 -14.28 -28.55
C HIS A 300 -1.75 -13.98 -28.23
N ASP A 301 -1.25 -12.80 -28.58
CA ASP A 301 0.14 -12.45 -28.32
C ASP A 301 0.36 -12.23 -26.81
N HIS A 302 1.44 -12.82 -26.31
CA HIS A 302 1.89 -12.58 -24.94
C HIS A 302 2.79 -11.36 -24.90
N ILE A 303 2.33 -10.29 -24.24
CA ILE A 303 3.02 -9.01 -24.16
C ILE A 303 3.54 -8.80 -22.74
N GLU A 304 4.81 -8.43 -22.64
CA GLU A 304 5.45 -8.09 -21.38
C GLU A 304 6.21 -6.77 -21.51
N CYS A 305 6.11 -5.93 -20.49
CA CYS A 305 7.01 -4.80 -20.32
C CYS A 305 7.90 -5.08 -19.12
N ARG A 306 9.21 -5.00 -19.33
CA ARG A 306 10.18 -5.29 -18.29
C ARG A 306 11.13 -4.12 -18.10
N VAL A 307 11.49 -3.83 -16.85
CA VAL A 307 12.59 -2.91 -16.56
C VAL A 307 13.86 -3.48 -17.18
N SER A 308 14.55 -2.72 -18.02
CA SER A 308 15.68 -3.23 -18.81
C SER A 308 16.85 -3.68 -17.93
N GLU A 309 17.12 -2.94 -16.84
CA GLU A 309 18.21 -3.23 -15.90
C GLU A 309 17.98 -4.51 -15.07
N THR A 310 16.77 -4.71 -14.54
CA THR A 310 16.50 -5.77 -13.57
C THR A 310 15.69 -6.94 -14.14
N ASN A 311 15.22 -6.81 -15.39
CA ASN A 311 14.24 -7.71 -16.02
C ASN A 311 12.94 -7.83 -15.18
N GLN A 312 12.66 -6.87 -14.29
CA GLN A 312 11.43 -6.82 -13.50
C GLN A 312 10.23 -6.68 -14.42
N LEU A 313 9.30 -7.63 -14.37
CA LEU A 313 8.02 -7.54 -15.07
C LEU A 313 7.15 -6.42 -14.47
N LEU A 314 6.70 -5.48 -15.29
CA LEU A 314 5.72 -4.48 -14.89
C LEU A 314 4.32 -5.12 -14.87
N PRO A 315 3.58 -5.05 -13.75
CA PRO A 315 2.23 -5.60 -13.68
C PRO A 315 1.31 -4.89 -14.67
N THR A 316 0.46 -5.65 -15.34
CA THR A 316 -0.55 -5.11 -16.25
C THR A 316 -1.82 -4.72 -15.51
N LEU A 317 -2.30 -3.49 -15.72
CA LEU A 317 -3.64 -3.10 -15.30
C LEU A 317 -4.61 -3.47 -16.41
N ASN A 318 -5.17 -4.69 -16.33
CA ASN A 318 -6.43 -5.02 -16.99
C ASN A 318 -7.59 -4.51 -16.14
#